data_AF-K6IJD1-F1
#
_entry.id   AF-K6IJD1-F1
#
_cell.length_a   1.000
_cell.length_b   1.000
_cell.length_c   1.000
_cell.angle_alpha   90.00
_cell.angle_beta   90.00
_cell.angle_gamma   90.00
#
_symmetry.space_group_name_H-M   'P 1'
#
loop_
_entity.id
_entity.type
_entity.pdbx_description
1 polymer ?
#
loop_
_entity_poly.entity_id
_entity_poly.type
_entity_poly.pdbx_seq_one_letter_code
_entity_poly.pdbx_strand_id
1 'polypeptide(L)' 'MNVDKIENTVAECRKSLIEYIRLPGLLRKIEEWTGIQNGNLSTYLNGKKHVSIEKLIDIAN' A
#
# COMPACT_ATOMS: atom_id res chain seq x y z
N MET A 1 9.47 19.08 -17.92
CA MET A 1 8.85 17.99 -17.14
C MET A 1 8.54 18.56 -15.77
N ASN A 2 7.27 18.63 -15.37
CA ASN A 2 6.89 19.30 -14.13
C ASN A 2 7.02 18.31 -12.97
N VAL A 3 7.99 18.51 -12.08
CA VAL A 3 8.28 17.64 -10.93
C VAL A 3 7.04 17.51 -10.05
N ASP A 4 6.27 18.57 -9.88
CA ASP A 4 5.01 18.57 -9.13
C ASP A 4 3.99 17.58 -9.69
N LYS A 5 3.93 17.42 -11.03
CA LYS A 5 3.04 16.43 -11.65
C LYS A 5 3.48 15.00 -11.37
N ILE A 6 4.78 14.75 -11.31
CA ILE A 6 5.33 13.43 -10.99
C ILE A 6 5.01 13.08 -9.54
N GLU A 7 5.26 14.00 -8.61
CA GLU A 7 4.97 13.81 -7.18
C GLU A 7 3.48 13.53 -6.94
N ASN A 8 2.59 14.29 -7.57
CA ASN A 8 1.15 14.05 -7.49
C ASN A 8 0.74 12.69 -8.07
N THR A 9 1.33 12.28 -9.20
CA THR A 9 1.05 10.97 -9.80
C THR A 9 1.47 9.83 -8.86
N VAL A 10 2.65 9.94 -8.26
CA VAL A 10 3.17 8.98 -7.28
C VAL A 10 2.25 8.91 -6.05
N ALA A 11 1.77 10.05 -5.57
CA ALA A 11 0.84 10.12 -4.44
C ALA A 11 -0.50 9.42 -4.74
N GLU A 12 -1.06 9.66 -5.94
CA GLU A 12 -2.31 9.00 -6.38
C GLU A 12 -2.13 7.48 -6.53
N CYS A 13 -1.02 7.02 -7.15
CA CYS A 13 -0.72 5.59 -7.24
C CYS A 13 -0.62 4.94 -5.86
N ARG A 14 0.04 5.60 -4.90
CA ARG A 14 0.12 5.13 -3.51
C ARG A 14 -1.26 5.01 -2.88
N LYS A 15 -2.13 5.99 -3.10
CA LYS A 15 -3.50 5.98 -2.58
C LYS A 15 -4.31 4.81 -3.15
N SER A 16 -4.28 4.62 -4.46
CA SER A 16 -4.98 3.51 -5.13
C SER A 16 -4.49 2.13 -4.66
N LEU A 17 -3.18 1.96 -4.45
CA LEU A 17 -2.61 0.73 -3.88
C LEU A 17 -3.11 0.45 -2.46
N ILE A 18 -3.15 1.47 -1.61
CA ILE A 18 -3.66 1.34 -0.23
C ILE A 18 -5.14 0.96 -0.25
N GLU A 19 -5.94 1.57 -1.13
CA GLU A 19 -7.36 1.24 -1.29
C GLU A 19 -7.56 -0.20 -1.76
N TYR A 20 -6.75 -0.66 -2.73
CA TYR A 20 -6.76 -2.04 -3.20
C TYR A 20 -6.45 -3.03 -2.07
N ILE A 21 -5.39 -2.79 -1.29
CA ILE A 21 -5.02 -3.66 -0.16
C ILE A 21 -6.12 -3.69 0.91
N ARG A 22 -6.82 -2.57 1.12
CA ARG A 22 -7.93 -2.45 2.10
C ARG A 22 -9.22 -3.13 1.65
N LEU A 23 -9.32 -3.64 0.43
CA LEU A 23 -10.53 -4.31 -0.04
C LEU A 23 -10.88 -5.50 0.87
N PRO A 24 -12.16 -5.68 1.23
CA PRO A 24 -12.61 -6.81 2.02
C PRO A 24 -12.19 -8.14 1.39
N GLY A 25 -11.55 -9.00 2.17
CA GLY A 25 -11.06 -10.31 1.72
C GLY A 25 -9.64 -10.31 1.13
N LEU A 26 -9.11 -9.16 0.70
CA LEU A 26 -7.71 -9.05 0.24
C LEU A 26 -6.74 -9.01 1.43
N LEU A 27 -7.08 -8.33 2.52
CA LEU A 27 -6.26 -8.29 3.73
C LEU A 27 -5.88 -9.69 4.26
N ARG A 28 -6.83 -10.63 4.26
CA ARG A 28 -6.59 -12.01 4.70
C ARG A 28 -5.72 -12.77 3.70
N LYS A 29 -5.96 -12.60 2.39
CA LYS A 29 -5.11 -13.21 1.35
C LYS A 29 -3.68 -12.69 1.39
N ILE A 30 -3.51 -11.39 1.64
CA ILE A 30 -2.21 -10.75 1.76
C ILE A 30 -1.46 -11.27 3.00
N GLU A 31 -2.16 -11.45 4.13
CA GLU A 31 -1.59 -12.10 5.31
C GLU A 31 -1.15 -13.55 4.99
N GLU A 32 -1.93 -14.29 4.21
CA GLU A 32 -1.59 -15.64 3.74
C GLU A 32 -0.41 -15.66 2.74
N TRP A 33 -0.31 -14.69 1.83
CA TRP A 33 0.75 -14.60 0.81
C TRP A 33 2.09 -14.12 1.38
N THR A 34 2.04 -13.14 2.28
CA THR A 34 3.24 -12.45 2.77
C THR A 34 3.66 -12.88 4.17
N GLY A 35 2.78 -13.57 4.91
CA GLY A 35 2.97 -13.88 6.34
C GLY A 35 2.88 -12.64 7.25
N ILE A 36 2.54 -11.46 6.71
CA ILE A 36 2.42 -10.23 7.48
C ILE A 36 1.06 -10.19 8.17
N GLN A 37 1.09 -10.20 9.50
CA GLN A 37 -0.13 -10.10 10.31
C GLN A 37 -0.92 -8.81 10.03
N ASN A 38 -2.25 -8.93 10.08
CA ASN A 38 -3.19 -7.81 9.84
C ASN A 38 -2.92 -6.57 10.70
N GLY A 39 -2.51 -6.74 11.96
CA GLY A 39 -2.13 -5.62 12.83
C GLY A 39 -0.96 -4.81 12.26
N ASN A 40 0.02 -5.49 11.66
CA ASN A 40 1.16 -4.84 11.02
C ASN A 40 0.75 -4.18 9.69
N LEU A 41 -0.12 -4.80 8.87
CA LEU A 41 -0.69 -4.21 7.65
C LEU A 41 -1.33 -2.85 7.90
N SER A 42 -2.09 -2.70 8.99
CA SER A 42 -2.69 -1.41 9.36
C SER A 42 -1.66 -0.28 9.53
N THR A 43 -0.45 -0.61 9.97
CA THR A 43 0.67 0.34 10.13
C THR A 43 1.21 0.84 8.79
N TYR A 44 1.18 -0.03 7.77
CA TYR A 44 1.60 0.31 6.41
C TYR A 44 0.53 1.13 5.66
N LEU A 45 -0.75 0.95 6.01
CA LEU A 45 -1.88 1.55 5.32
C LEU A 45 -2.36 2.87 5.95
N ASN A 46 -2.17 3.05 7.26
CA ASN A 46 -2.67 4.22 8.00
C ASN A 46 -1.69 5.41 8.07
N GLY A 47 -0.68 5.45 7.20
CA GLY A 47 0.20 6.63 7.04
C GLY A 47 1.14 6.93 8.20
N LYS A 48 1.11 6.15 9.30
CA LYS A 48 2.03 6.33 10.45
C LYS A 48 3.48 6.00 10.11
N LYS A 49 3.71 5.20 9.07
CA LYS A 49 5.02 4.89 8.53
C LYS A 49 5.01 5.29 7.06
N HIS A 50 6.00 6.06 6.61
CA HIS A 50 6.13 6.40 5.20
C HIS A 50 6.59 5.16 4.43
N VAL A 51 5.65 4.39 3.91
CA VAL A 51 5.94 3.14 3.18
C VAL A 51 6.28 3.47 1.74
N SER A 52 7.36 2.87 1.21
CA SER A 52 7.72 3.03 -0.19
C SER A 52 6.68 2.35 -1.09
N ILE A 53 6.55 2.83 -2.34
CA ILE A 53 5.56 2.24 -3.28
C ILE A 53 5.93 0.79 -3.59
N GLU A 54 7.21 0.49 -3.71
CA GLU A 54 7.73 -0.87 -3.95
C GLU A 54 7.23 -1.82 -2.87
N LYS A 55 7.25 -1.39 -1.60
CA LYS A 55 6.78 -2.21 -0.51
C LYS A 55 5.27 -2.42 -0.53
N LEU A 56 4.49 -1.45 -1.04
CA LEU A 56 3.05 -1.63 -1.25
C LEU A 56 2.75 -2.58 -2.41
N ILE A 57 3.57 -2.56 -3.46
CA ILE A 57 3.48 -3.50 -4.59
C ILE A 57 3.80 -4.92 -4.13
N ASP A 58 4.87 -5.11 -3.34
CA ASP A 58 5.22 -6.42 -2.76
C ASP A 58 4.10 -7.01 -1.90
N ILE A 59 3.30 -6.16 -1.26
CA ILE A 59 2.17 -6.57 -0.41
C ILE A 59 0.95 -6.94 -1.28
N ALA A 60 0.80 -6.32 -2.44
CA ALA A 60 -0.35 -6.50 -3.32
C ALA A 60 -0.20 -7.68 -4.31
N ASN A 61 1.01 -8.20 -4.50
CA ASN A 61 1.34 -9.39 -5.30
C ASN A 61 1.32 -10.67 -4.45
#